data_AF-A0A6A5GUZ9-F1
#
_entry.id   AF-A0A6A5GUZ9-F1
#
_cell.length_a   1.000
_cell.length_b   1.000
_cell.length_c   1.000
_cell.angle_alpha   90.00
_cell.angle_beta   90.00
_cell.angle_gamma   90.00
#
_symmetry.space_group_name_H-M   'P 1'
#
loop_
_entity.id
_entity.type
_entity.pdbx_description
1 polymer ?
#
loop_
_entity_poly.entity_id
_entity_poly.type
_entity_poly.pdbx_seq_one_letter_code
_entity_poly.pdbx_strand_id
1 'polypeptide(L)'
;MIPTAAATRQDLSVGKCCTFDDPKQFISRPEKHLIFDGRYFQSFKYFNHIRLKIRELLKPKDQIFQKAECLLPERHRNDFIICPHIRRGDFQTDDFHQPTDPKFTRAATDFLVDYYRKSHPRVTVAVFGNDVKFVYEVFKDLLDTINLPRKYSVVLTPTLAPEIDLAFTRKFCDVTLITAPSSTFGWWLSYLSKEGSVTYYRNIQETQDKVANEMKEEDFYPPEWIKLRYDNVTGRIDTFF
;
A
#
# COMPACT_ATOMS: atom_id res chain seq x y z
N MET A 1 5.84 -28.41 8.71
CA MET A 1 5.35 -27.42 9.70
C MET A 1 5.87 -27.86 11.06
N ILE A 2 6.49 -26.97 11.85
CA ILE A 2 6.99 -27.32 13.19
C ILE A 2 5.77 -27.45 14.12
N PRO A 3 5.62 -28.52 14.92
CA PRO A 3 4.53 -28.62 15.89
C PRO A 3 4.57 -27.45 16.87
N THR A 4 3.48 -26.71 17.00
CA THR A 4 3.40 -25.51 17.86
C THR A 4 3.75 -25.80 19.32
N ALA A 5 3.48 -27.03 19.78
CA ALA A 5 3.82 -27.50 21.13
C ALA A 5 5.33 -27.69 21.37
N ALA A 6 6.14 -27.75 20.30
CA ALA A 6 7.59 -27.97 20.37
C ALA A 6 8.42 -26.69 20.17
N ALA A 7 7.76 -25.51 20.15
CA ALA A 7 8.41 -24.23 19.96
C ALA A 7 8.10 -23.28 21.11
N THR A 8 9.11 -22.51 21.51
CA THR A 8 8.96 -21.47 22.54
C THR A 8 8.52 -20.17 21.88
N ARG A 9 7.45 -19.58 22.42
CA ARG A 9 6.93 -18.29 21.94
C ARG A 9 7.76 -17.15 22.53
N GLN A 10 8.06 -16.15 21.73
CA GLN A 10 8.78 -14.94 22.12
C GLN A 10 8.11 -13.74 21.49
N ASP A 11 8.01 -12.66 22.25
CA ASP A 11 7.48 -11.43 21.71
C ASP A 11 8.56 -10.65 20.96
N LEU A 12 8.16 -9.99 19.89
CA LEU A 12 8.99 -9.15 19.05
C LEU A 12 8.18 -7.91 18.65
N SER A 13 8.77 -6.72 18.77
CA SER A 13 8.08 -5.44 18.53
C SER A 13 6.82 -5.22 19.40
N VAL A 14 6.93 -5.39 20.72
CA VAL A 14 5.83 -5.09 21.66
C VAL A 14 5.72 -3.58 21.90
N GLY A 15 4.55 -3.00 21.63
CA GLY A 15 4.20 -1.65 22.06
C GLY A 15 4.83 -0.49 21.26
N LYS A 16 5.55 -0.77 20.17
CA LYS A 16 6.05 0.24 19.22
C LYS A 16 5.74 -0.22 17.80
N CYS A 17 5.09 0.63 17.00
CA CYS A 17 4.95 0.33 15.58
C CYS A 17 6.26 0.54 14.84
N CYS A 18 6.34 -0.05 13.64
CA CYS A 18 7.00 0.59 12.52
C CYS A 18 8.53 0.76 12.67
N THR A 19 9.15 -0.18 13.39
CA THR A 19 10.61 -0.28 13.60
C THR A 19 11.06 -1.73 13.38
N PHE A 20 12.35 -1.94 13.19
CA PHE A 20 12.93 -3.28 13.07
C PHE A 20 13.52 -3.73 14.42
N ASP A 21 12.94 -4.79 14.97
CA ASP A 21 13.39 -5.48 16.18
C ASP A 21 14.09 -6.78 15.76
N ASP A 22 15.42 -6.78 15.73
CA ASP A 22 16.19 -7.86 15.09
C ASP A 22 16.00 -9.20 15.84
N PRO A 23 15.42 -10.24 15.19
CA PRO A 23 15.26 -11.55 15.82
C PRO A 23 16.59 -12.20 16.23
N LYS A 24 17.73 -11.74 15.68
CA LYS A 24 19.07 -12.24 16.06
C LYS A 24 19.42 -12.02 17.52
N GLN A 25 18.72 -11.13 18.23
CA GLN A 25 18.88 -11.00 19.69
C GLN A 25 18.62 -12.32 20.44
N PHE A 26 17.88 -13.26 19.82
CA PHE A 26 17.55 -14.56 20.39
C PHE A 26 18.46 -15.70 19.90
N ILE A 27 19.56 -15.43 19.18
CA ILE A 27 20.39 -16.48 18.59
C ILE A 27 21.15 -17.33 19.62
N SER A 28 21.41 -16.77 20.81
CA SER A 28 22.11 -17.44 21.92
C SER A 28 21.20 -18.35 22.74
N ARG A 29 19.91 -18.40 22.42
CA ARG A 29 18.92 -19.19 23.13
C ARG A 29 19.13 -20.70 22.93
N PRO A 30 18.96 -21.52 23.99
CA PRO A 30 19.12 -22.96 23.88
C PRO A 30 17.97 -23.65 23.13
N GLU A 31 16.82 -23.00 22.96
CA GLU A 31 15.65 -23.62 22.32
C GLU A 31 15.85 -23.87 20.82
N LYS A 32 15.48 -25.07 20.37
CA LYS A 32 15.63 -25.50 18.96
C LYS A 32 14.71 -24.77 17.99
N HIS A 33 13.53 -24.34 18.45
CA HIS A 33 12.54 -23.66 17.63
C HIS A 33 11.91 -22.50 18.42
N LEU A 34 11.83 -21.34 17.77
CA LEU A 34 11.18 -20.15 18.29
C LEU A 34 9.99 -19.78 17.39
N ILE A 35 8.91 -19.32 18.01
CA ILE A 35 7.79 -18.65 17.34
C ILE A 35 7.80 -17.21 17.82
N PHE A 36 7.88 -16.26 16.89
CA PHE A 36 7.81 -14.85 17.22
C PHE A 36 6.38 -14.34 17.09
N ASP A 37 5.85 -13.82 18.19
CA ASP A 37 4.61 -13.07 18.23
C ASP A 37 4.95 -11.58 18.15
N GLY A 38 4.20 -10.83 17.36
CA GLY A 38 4.45 -9.41 17.19
C GLY A 38 3.29 -8.70 16.54
N ARG A 39 3.31 -7.37 16.58
CA ARG A 39 2.29 -6.54 15.92
C ARG A 39 2.77 -6.12 14.53
N TYR A 40 1.90 -6.36 13.55
CA TYR A 40 1.96 -5.90 12.15
C TYR A 40 3.15 -6.34 11.27
N PHE A 41 4.35 -6.49 11.83
CA PHE A 41 5.60 -6.81 11.13
C PHE A 41 5.87 -5.92 9.91
N GLN A 42 5.59 -4.62 10.04
CA GLN A 42 5.79 -3.62 8.97
C GLN A 42 7.24 -3.12 8.96
N SER A 43 8.17 -4.01 8.65
CA SER A 43 9.54 -3.64 8.30
C SER A 43 10.01 -4.58 7.22
N PHE A 44 10.55 -4.01 6.14
CA PHE A 44 11.07 -4.83 5.04
C PHE A 44 12.24 -5.71 5.51
N LYS A 45 12.99 -5.27 6.54
CA LYS A 45 14.17 -5.97 7.06
C LYS A 45 13.87 -7.39 7.56
N TYR A 46 12.65 -7.66 8.04
CA TYR A 46 12.23 -9.01 8.42
C TYR A 46 12.22 -9.98 7.23
N PHE A 47 11.80 -9.52 6.05
CA PHE A 47 11.36 -10.41 4.97
C PHE A 47 12.10 -10.22 3.66
N ASN A 48 12.87 -9.15 3.47
CA ASN A 48 13.41 -8.81 2.15
C ASN A 48 14.30 -9.90 1.56
N HIS A 49 15.13 -10.50 2.40
CA HIS A 49 16.01 -11.61 2.03
C HIS A 49 15.25 -12.91 1.65
N ILE A 50 13.95 -13.01 1.99
CA ILE A 50 13.05 -14.12 1.63
C ILE A 50 11.80 -13.65 0.89
N ARG A 51 11.84 -12.44 0.28
CA ARG A 51 10.66 -11.80 -0.30
C ARG A 51 9.92 -12.69 -1.30
N LEU A 52 10.64 -13.41 -2.15
CA LEU A 52 10.05 -14.36 -3.10
C LEU A 52 9.25 -15.47 -2.42
N LYS A 53 9.75 -16.01 -1.29
CA LYS A 53 9.04 -17.04 -0.52
C LYS A 53 7.79 -16.47 0.15
N ILE A 54 7.88 -15.28 0.74
CA ILE A 54 6.74 -14.59 1.37
C ILE A 54 5.66 -14.30 0.33
N ARG A 55 6.05 -13.84 -0.86
CA ARG A 55 5.13 -13.66 -1.98
C ARG A 55 4.43 -14.96 -2.34
N GLU A 56 5.16 -16.07 -2.47
CA GLU A 56 4.51 -17.34 -2.80
C GLU A 56 3.57 -17.83 -1.69
N LEU A 57 3.98 -17.75 -0.42
CA LEU A 57 3.17 -18.14 0.73
C LEU A 57 1.87 -17.33 0.84
N LEU A 58 1.94 -16.03 0.53
CA LEU A 58 0.80 -15.10 0.61
C LEU A 58 0.11 -14.91 -0.75
N LYS A 59 0.30 -15.85 -1.69
CA LYS A 59 -0.39 -15.83 -2.98
C LYS A 59 -1.89 -16.07 -2.79
N PRO A 60 -2.76 -15.17 -3.27
CA PRO A 60 -4.20 -15.41 -3.28
C PRO A 60 -4.54 -16.67 -4.06
N LYS A 61 -5.62 -17.36 -3.67
CA LYS A 61 -6.13 -18.51 -4.42
C LYS A 61 -6.64 -18.06 -5.79
N ASP A 62 -6.64 -18.97 -6.78
CA ASP A 62 -7.06 -18.67 -8.16
C ASP A 62 -8.49 -18.08 -8.24
N GLN A 63 -9.40 -18.55 -7.39
CA GLN A 63 -10.75 -18.01 -7.28
C GLN A 63 -10.79 -16.53 -6.90
N ILE A 64 -9.82 -16.07 -6.08
CA ILE A 64 -9.69 -14.66 -5.69
C ILE A 64 -9.11 -13.84 -6.84
N PHE A 65 -8.17 -14.40 -7.60
CA PHE A 65 -7.69 -13.76 -8.83
C PHE A 65 -8.81 -13.58 -9.86
N GLN A 66 -9.68 -14.57 -10.05
CA GLN A 66 -10.83 -14.45 -10.95
C GLN A 66 -11.78 -13.32 -10.52
N LYS A 67 -12.05 -13.20 -9.20
CA LYS A 67 -12.84 -12.08 -8.67
C LYS A 67 -12.18 -10.73 -8.94
N ALA A 68 -10.86 -10.64 -8.79
CA ALA A 68 -10.11 -9.41 -9.09
C ALA A 68 -10.14 -9.05 -10.58
N GLU A 69 -10.09 -10.04 -11.49
CA GLU A 69 -10.20 -9.80 -12.95
C GLU A 69 -11.54 -9.17 -13.34
N CYS A 70 -12.62 -9.50 -12.63
CA CYS A 70 -13.95 -8.92 -12.86
C CYS A 70 -14.01 -7.43 -12.50
N LEU A 71 -13.07 -6.91 -11.69
CA LEU A 71 -13.04 -5.51 -11.28
C LEU A 71 -12.40 -4.60 -12.33
N LEU A 72 -11.59 -5.15 -13.25
CA LEU A 72 -10.93 -4.37 -14.32
C LEU A 72 -11.62 -4.60 -15.67
N PRO A 73 -12.32 -3.60 -16.22
CA PRO A 73 -12.95 -3.70 -17.53
C PRO A 73 -11.94 -4.10 -18.61
N GLU A 74 -12.35 -4.95 -19.56
CA GLU A 74 -11.45 -5.51 -20.59
C GLU A 74 -10.67 -4.44 -21.37
N ARG A 75 -11.33 -3.32 -21.68
CA ARG A 75 -10.72 -2.18 -22.38
C ARG A 75 -9.49 -1.58 -21.67
N HIS A 76 -9.36 -1.79 -20.36
CA HIS A 76 -8.27 -1.27 -19.54
C HIS A 76 -7.20 -2.32 -19.20
N ARG A 77 -7.39 -3.59 -19.55
CA ARG A 77 -6.45 -4.67 -19.16
C ARG A 77 -5.03 -4.52 -19.72
N ASN A 78 -4.89 -3.75 -20.80
CA ASN A 78 -3.61 -3.46 -21.46
C ASN A 78 -3.17 -1.99 -21.27
N ASP A 79 -3.77 -1.27 -20.32
CA ASP A 79 -3.32 0.06 -19.91
C ASP A 79 -2.21 -0.06 -18.86
N PHE A 80 -1.43 1.00 -18.67
CA PHE A 80 -0.53 1.12 -17.53
C PHE A 80 -1.36 1.50 -16.30
N ILE A 81 -1.34 0.65 -15.25
CA ILE A 81 -2.27 0.76 -14.12
C ILE A 81 -1.61 1.36 -12.90
N ILE A 82 -2.11 2.52 -12.47
CA ILE A 82 -1.73 3.19 -11.23
C ILE A 82 -2.78 2.90 -10.16
N CYS A 83 -2.31 2.53 -8.97
CA CYS A 83 -3.15 1.98 -7.91
C CYS A 83 -3.04 2.73 -6.59
N PRO A 84 -3.75 3.86 -6.41
CA PRO A 84 -3.88 4.53 -5.12
C PRO A 84 -4.71 3.69 -4.14
N HIS A 85 -4.16 3.45 -2.96
CA HIS A 85 -4.83 2.73 -1.89
C HIS A 85 -5.31 3.70 -0.79
N ILE A 86 -6.62 3.83 -0.67
CA ILE A 86 -7.31 4.68 0.31
C ILE A 86 -7.54 3.94 1.62
N ARG A 87 -7.11 4.57 2.71
CA ARG A 87 -7.33 4.09 4.08
C ARG A 87 -8.00 5.19 4.91
N ARG A 88 -9.26 4.97 5.29
CA ARG A 88 -10.03 5.85 6.19
C ARG A 88 -10.58 4.99 7.33
N GLY A 89 -11.86 4.62 7.33
CA GLY A 89 -12.44 3.69 8.31
C GLY A 89 -12.10 4.08 9.75
N ASP A 90 -11.51 3.15 10.50
CA ASP A 90 -11.05 3.35 11.88
C ASP A 90 -10.03 4.50 12.05
N PHE A 91 -9.25 4.85 11.02
CA PHE A 91 -8.36 6.02 11.08
C PHE A 91 -9.13 7.34 11.20
N GLN A 92 -10.45 7.36 10.93
CA GLN A 92 -11.27 8.55 11.15
C GLN A 92 -11.64 8.76 12.62
N THR A 93 -11.44 7.76 13.48
CA THR A 93 -11.98 7.75 14.85
C THR A 93 -10.98 7.34 15.92
N ASP A 94 -9.79 6.83 15.57
CA ASP A 94 -8.82 6.31 16.54
C ASP A 94 -7.89 7.38 17.15
N ASP A 95 -8.01 8.64 16.72
CA ASP A 95 -7.20 9.79 17.13
C ASP A 95 -5.68 9.60 17.03
N PHE A 96 -5.22 8.54 16.36
CA PHE A 96 -3.80 8.16 16.30
C PHE A 96 -3.27 8.17 14.89
N HIS A 97 -4.02 7.63 13.93
CA HIS A 97 -3.63 7.58 12.53
C HIS A 97 -4.26 8.74 11.75
N GLN A 98 -3.56 9.24 10.72
CA GLN A 98 -4.20 10.18 9.81
C GLN A 98 -4.92 9.42 8.67
N PRO A 99 -6.24 9.60 8.49
CA PRO A 99 -6.94 9.02 7.37
C PRO A 99 -6.47 9.65 6.06
N THR A 100 -6.66 8.93 4.97
CA THR A 100 -6.29 9.42 3.63
C THR A 100 -6.87 10.81 3.34
N ASP A 101 -5.99 11.70 2.90
CA ASP A 101 -6.29 13.09 2.56
C ASP A 101 -6.68 13.24 1.08
N PRO A 102 -7.76 13.94 0.75
CA PRO A 102 -8.24 14.07 -0.63
C PRO A 102 -7.31 14.91 -1.51
N LYS A 103 -6.67 15.96 -0.95
CA LYS A 103 -5.82 16.87 -1.72
C LYS A 103 -4.54 16.18 -2.16
N PHE A 104 -3.85 15.51 -1.22
CA PHE A 104 -2.70 14.68 -1.53
C PHE A 104 -3.07 13.58 -2.52
N THR A 105 -4.15 12.83 -2.26
CA THR A 105 -4.56 11.70 -3.11
C THR A 105 -4.73 12.14 -4.56
N ARG A 106 -5.43 13.26 -4.77
CA ARG A 106 -5.66 13.78 -6.11
C ARG A 106 -4.36 14.27 -6.74
N ALA A 107 -3.61 15.13 -6.06
CA ALA A 107 -2.37 15.71 -6.59
C ALA A 107 -1.31 14.64 -6.91
N ALA A 108 -1.12 13.66 -6.03
CA ALA A 108 -0.21 12.53 -6.23
C ALA A 108 -0.63 11.66 -7.41
N THR A 109 -1.93 11.36 -7.53
CA THR A 109 -2.45 10.59 -8.68
C THR A 109 -2.21 11.34 -9.98
N ASP A 110 -2.54 12.64 -10.02
CA ASP A 110 -2.32 13.50 -11.19
C ASP A 110 -0.85 13.57 -11.59
N PHE A 111 0.05 13.77 -10.61
CA PHE A 111 1.49 13.78 -10.81
C PHE A 111 1.99 12.47 -11.44
N LEU A 112 1.58 11.32 -10.89
CA LEU A 112 1.99 10.01 -11.40
C LEU A 112 1.43 9.75 -12.80
N VAL A 113 0.18 10.12 -13.06
CA VAL A 113 -0.42 10.01 -14.40
C VAL A 113 0.39 10.83 -15.40
N ASP A 114 0.70 12.09 -15.09
CA ASP A 114 1.46 12.98 -15.98
C ASP A 114 2.91 12.49 -16.17
N TYR A 115 3.51 11.90 -15.15
CA TYR A 115 4.83 11.28 -15.23
C TYR A 115 4.83 10.07 -16.17
N TYR A 116 3.96 9.09 -15.93
CA TYR A 116 3.97 7.82 -16.66
C TYR A 116 3.40 7.93 -18.07
N ARG A 117 2.58 8.94 -18.37
CA ARG A 117 2.08 9.20 -19.73
C ARG A 117 3.13 9.54 -20.75
N LYS A 118 4.29 10.03 -20.31
CA LYS A 118 5.42 10.31 -21.18
C LYS A 118 5.94 9.04 -21.89
N SER A 119 5.79 7.88 -21.25
CA SER A 119 6.19 6.58 -21.79
C SER A 119 5.03 5.60 -22.02
N HIS A 120 3.85 5.86 -21.46
CA HIS A 120 2.67 4.99 -21.55
C HIS A 120 1.46 5.78 -22.07
N PRO A 121 1.09 5.65 -23.37
CA PRO A 121 0.01 6.43 -23.96
C PRO A 121 -1.36 6.23 -23.29
N ARG A 122 -1.59 5.04 -22.70
CA ARG A 122 -2.82 4.71 -21.98
C ARG A 122 -2.50 4.43 -20.52
N VAL A 123 -3.06 5.26 -19.65
CA VAL A 123 -2.98 5.13 -18.20
C VAL A 123 -4.39 5.05 -17.64
N THR A 124 -4.59 4.05 -16.77
CA THR A 124 -5.82 3.88 -16.00
C THR A 124 -5.48 3.89 -14.51
N VAL A 125 -6.29 4.60 -13.73
CA VAL A 125 -6.18 4.65 -12.28
C VAL A 125 -7.23 3.71 -11.69
N ALA A 126 -6.79 2.68 -10.98
CA ALA A 126 -7.66 1.79 -10.21
C ALA A 126 -7.57 2.17 -8.73
N VAL A 127 -8.68 2.59 -8.10
CA VAL A 127 -8.65 3.10 -6.73
C VAL A 127 -9.22 2.07 -5.75
N PHE A 128 -8.42 1.71 -4.75
CA PHE A 128 -8.74 0.74 -3.69
C PHE A 128 -9.11 1.43 -2.41
N GLY A 129 -9.85 0.75 -1.54
CA GLY A 129 -10.07 1.21 -0.18
C GLY A 129 -11.51 1.08 0.30
N ASN A 130 -11.70 1.38 1.57
CA ASN A 130 -12.93 1.08 2.31
C ASN A 130 -13.95 2.23 2.33
N ASP A 131 -13.72 3.33 1.62
CA ASP A 131 -14.60 4.52 1.63
C ASP A 131 -14.95 4.95 0.19
N VAL A 132 -15.97 4.29 -0.38
CA VAL A 132 -16.44 4.51 -1.76
C VAL A 132 -16.86 5.96 -1.99
N LYS A 133 -17.53 6.57 -1.00
CA LYS A 133 -18.04 7.94 -1.10
C LYS A 133 -16.90 8.92 -1.19
N PHE A 134 -15.90 8.77 -0.32
CA PHE A 134 -14.68 9.57 -0.38
C PHE A 134 -13.98 9.45 -1.73
N VAL A 135 -13.81 8.22 -2.24
CA VAL A 135 -13.16 7.99 -3.54
C VAL A 135 -13.92 8.68 -4.67
N TYR A 136 -15.25 8.55 -4.67
CA TYR A 136 -16.09 9.21 -5.68
C TYR A 136 -15.89 10.73 -5.65
N GLU A 137 -15.92 11.38 -4.48
CA GLU A 137 -15.73 12.82 -4.37
C GLU A 137 -14.34 13.28 -4.83
N VAL A 138 -13.27 12.51 -4.56
CA VAL A 138 -11.90 12.84 -5.00
C VAL A 138 -11.74 12.81 -6.53
N PHE A 139 -12.48 11.94 -7.21
CA PHE A 139 -12.37 11.70 -8.66
C PHE A 139 -13.65 12.03 -9.42
N LYS A 140 -14.55 12.82 -8.84
CA LYS A 140 -15.89 13.10 -9.37
C LYS A 140 -15.87 13.63 -10.79
N ASP A 141 -15.00 14.58 -11.08
CA ASP A 141 -14.81 15.17 -12.41
C ASP A 141 -14.38 14.16 -13.48
N LEU A 142 -13.73 13.06 -13.09
CA LEU A 142 -13.27 11.99 -13.98
C LEU A 142 -14.25 10.82 -14.08
N LEU A 143 -15.21 10.73 -13.15
CA LEU A 143 -16.22 9.68 -13.13
C LEU A 143 -17.52 10.12 -13.81
N ASP A 144 -17.88 11.40 -13.66
CA ASP A 144 -19.10 11.96 -14.24
C ASP A 144 -18.98 12.07 -15.77
N THR A 145 -20.04 11.70 -16.48
CA THR A 145 -20.07 11.64 -17.96
C THR A 145 -20.19 12.99 -18.64
N ILE A 146 -20.50 14.04 -17.87
CA ILE A 146 -20.73 15.40 -18.36
C ILE A 146 -19.40 16.11 -18.68
N ASN A 147 -18.29 15.69 -18.08
CA ASN A 147 -16.98 16.32 -18.24
C ASN A 147 -16.12 15.58 -19.28
N LEU A 148 -16.39 15.81 -20.56
CA LEU A 148 -15.56 15.35 -21.67
C LEU A 148 -14.77 16.53 -22.27
N PRO A 149 -13.46 16.37 -22.56
CA PRO A 149 -12.64 15.16 -22.42
C PRO A 149 -12.07 14.95 -21.00
N ARG A 150 -12.03 13.69 -20.55
CA ARG A 150 -11.43 13.31 -19.26
C ARG A 150 -9.92 13.31 -19.36
N LYS A 151 -9.23 13.77 -18.30
CA LYS A 151 -7.77 13.70 -18.24
C LYS A 151 -7.31 12.26 -18.36
N TYR A 152 -7.83 11.31 -17.57
CA TYR A 152 -7.51 9.87 -17.60
C TYR A 152 -8.72 9.01 -17.20
N SER A 153 -8.60 7.68 -17.36
CA SER A 153 -9.64 6.74 -16.93
C SER A 153 -9.48 6.38 -15.46
N VAL A 154 -10.60 6.38 -14.71
CA VAL A 154 -10.66 5.95 -13.32
C VAL A 154 -11.59 4.75 -13.22
N VAL A 155 -11.11 3.69 -12.58
CA VAL A 155 -11.88 2.50 -12.21
C VAL A 155 -11.93 2.44 -10.69
N LEU A 156 -13.15 2.37 -10.16
CA LEU A 156 -13.35 2.20 -8.73
C LEU A 156 -13.32 0.70 -8.42
N THR A 157 -12.38 0.28 -7.58
CA THR A 157 -12.32 -1.08 -7.04
C THR A 157 -12.52 -1.12 -5.52
N PRO A 158 -13.39 -0.30 -4.89
CA PRO A 158 -13.61 -0.36 -3.46
C PRO A 158 -14.36 -1.65 -3.11
N THR A 159 -13.60 -2.68 -2.75
CA THR A 159 -14.13 -3.92 -2.18
C THR A 159 -13.95 -3.89 -0.66
N LEU A 160 -14.87 -4.55 0.05
CA LEU A 160 -14.72 -4.79 1.49
C LEU A 160 -13.86 -6.04 1.79
N ALA A 161 -13.33 -6.70 0.76
CA ALA A 161 -12.54 -7.93 0.86
C ALA A 161 -11.04 -7.67 0.56
N PRO A 162 -10.18 -7.59 1.59
CA PRO A 162 -8.75 -7.31 1.45
C PRO A 162 -8.00 -8.28 0.53
N GLU A 163 -8.42 -9.55 0.49
CA GLU A 163 -7.80 -10.56 -0.36
C GLU A 163 -8.02 -10.30 -1.86
N ILE A 164 -9.13 -9.65 -2.23
CA ILE A 164 -9.40 -9.28 -3.62
C ILE A 164 -8.53 -8.08 -4.02
N ASP A 165 -8.37 -7.09 -3.15
CA ASP A 165 -7.44 -5.96 -3.36
C ASP A 165 -5.99 -6.44 -3.53
N LEU A 166 -5.57 -7.38 -2.70
CA LEU A 166 -4.26 -8.01 -2.80
C LEU A 166 -4.09 -8.77 -4.13
N ALA A 167 -5.11 -9.53 -4.55
CA ALA A 167 -5.07 -10.24 -5.83
C ALA A 167 -5.05 -9.29 -7.03
N PHE A 168 -5.83 -8.21 -6.98
CA PHE A 168 -5.85 -7.20 -8.02
C PHE A 168 -4.47 -6.53 -8.15
N THR A 169 -3.92 -6.06 -7.03
CA THR A 169 -2.64 -5.34 -7.02
C THR A 169 -1.47 -6.20 -7.44
N ARG A 170 -1.52 -7.48 -7.11
CA ARG A 170 -0.54 -8.47 -7.56
C ARG A 170 -0.62 -8.80 -9.04
N LYS A 171 -1.79 -8.61 -9.67
CA LYS A 171 -2.02 -8.97 -11.07
C LYS A 171 -1.88 -7.79 -12.02
N PHE A 172 -2.36 -6.62 -11.63
CA PHE A 172 -2.60 -5.51 -12.56
C PHE A 172 -1.77 -4.26 -12.28
N CYS A 173 -1.48 -3.94 -11.02
CA CYS A 173 -0.89 -2.64 -10.68
C CYS A 173 0.58 -2.54 -11.07
N ASP A 174 0.90 -1.68 -12.02
CA ASP A 174 2.27 -1.31 -12.38
C ASP A 174 2.85 -0.31 -11.38
N VAL A 175 1.99 0.50 -10.77
CA VAL A 175 2.35 1.46 -9.73
C VAL A 175 1.39 1.33 -8.55
N THR A 176 1.89 1.28 -7.32
CA THR A 176 1.07 1.45 -6.12
C THR A 176 1.34 2.80 -5.46
N LEU A 177 0.30 3.42 -4.90
CA LEU A 177 0.41 4.67 -4.15
C LEU A 177 -0.23 4.51 -2.77
N ILE A 178 0.58 4.58 -1.72
CA ILE A 178 0.13 4.53 -0.33
C ILE A 178 -0.23 5.95 0.13
N THR A 179 -1.53 6.23 0.30
CA THR A 179 -2.01 7.58 0.67
C THR A 179 -2.13 7.83 2.17
N ALA A 180 -2.26 6.77 2.97
CA ALA A 180 -2.12 6.81 4.42
C ALA A 180 -0.82 6.06 4.82
N PRO A 181 0.25 6.79 5.17
CA PRO A 181 1.61 6.23 5.25
C PRO A 181 1.79 5.15 6.32
N SER A 182 1.03 5.22 7.41
CA SER A 182 1.04 4.25 8.51
C SER A 182 0.20 2.99 8.26
N SER A 183 -0.53 2.91 7.12
CA SER A 183 -1.44 1.81 6.84
C SER A 183 -0.71 0.46 6.73
N THR A 184 -0.97 -0.45 7.67
CA THR A 184 -0.49 -1.85 7.60
C THR A 184 -0.94 -2.55 6.34
N PHE A 185 -2.22 -2.42 6.00
CA PHE A 185 -2.73 -3.05 4.79
C PHE A 185 -2.12 -2.43 3.52
N GLY A 186 -2.02 -1.09 3.45
CA GLY A 186 -1.37 -0.41 2.31
C GLY A 186 0.10 -0.79 2.12
N TRP A 187 0.83 -0.98 3.22
CA TRP A 187 2.21 -1.46 3.21
C TRP A 187 2.31 -2.88 2.66
N TRP A 188 1.54 -3.82 3.20
CA TRP A 188 1.55 -5.22 2.74
C TRP A 188 1.05 -5.37 1.30
N LEU A 189 0.02 -4.61 0.92
CA LEU A 189 -0.52 -4.56 -0.43
C LEU A 189 0.55 -4.12 -1.45
N SER A 190 1.35 -3.10 -1.12
CA SER A 190 2.46 -2.66 -1.98
C SER A 190 3.68 -3.58 -1.93
N TYR A 191 3.96 -4.21 -0.79
CA TYR A 191 5.09 -5.14 -0.68
C TYR A 191 4.89 -6.43 -1.51
N LEU A 192 3.63 -6.84 -1.65
CA LEU A 192 3.17 -8.06 -2.31
C LEU A 192 2.56 -7.83 -3.71
N SER A 193 2.58 -6.60 -4.22
CA SER A 193 2.04 -6.21 -5.53
C SER A 193 2.73 -6.90 -6.72
N LYS A 194 2.31 -6.57 -7.94
CA LYS A 194 2.87 -7.13 -9.17
C LYS A 194 4.40 -7.04 -9.17
N GLU A 195 5.05 -8.08 -9.67
CA GLU A 195 6.51 -8.05 -9.80
C GLU A 195 6.93 -6.94 -10.77
N GLY A 196 7.94 -6.15 -10.39
CA GLY A 196 8.35 -4.96 -11.13
C GLY A 196 7.49 -3.72 -10.89
N SER A 197 6.47 -3.77 -10.01
CA SER A 197 5.69 -2.57 -9.69
C SER A 197 6.54 -1.54 -8.94
N VAL A 198 6.32 -0.26 -9.23
CA VAL A 198 6.93 0.86 -8.49
C VAL A 198 5.99 1.32 -7.39
N THR A 199 6.48 1.46 -6.16
CA THR A 199 5.68 1.94 -5.04
C THR A 199 6.04 3.37 -4.68
N TYR A 200 5.02 4.21 -4.60
CA TYR A 200 5.09 5.56 -4.06
C TYR A 200 4.33 5.63 -2.74
N TYR A 201 4.79 6.47 -1.83
CA TYR A 201 4.11 6.66 -0.55
C TYR A 201 4.15 8.11 -0.11
N ARG A 202 3.11 8.52 0.64
CA ARG A 202 3.05 9.84 1.25
C ARG A 202 4.11 10.00 2.34
N ASN A 203 4.79 11.14 2.39
CA ASN A 203 5.67 11.46 3.50
C ASN A 203 4.87 11.60 4.81
N ILE A 204 5.13 10.75 5.81
CA ILE A 204 4.41 10.81 7.10
C ILE A 204 4.67 12.10 7.87
N GLN A 205 5.82 12.76 7.66
CA GLN A 205 6.19 13.98 8.38
C GLN A 205 5.35 15.20 7.97
N GLU A 206 4.58 15.13 6.88
CA GLU A 206 3.64 16.19 6.47
C GLU A 206 2.20 15.94 6.97
N THR A 207 2.03 14.90 7.78
CA THR A 207 0.75 14.42 8.28
C THR A 207 0.64 14.68 9.79
N GLN A 208 -0.59 14.65 10.31
CA GLN A 208 -0.89 14.61 11.74
C GLN A 208 -0.90 13.18 12.28
N ASP A 209 -0.37 12.21 11.52
CA ASP A 209 -0.31 10.82 11.91
C ASP A 209 0.69 10.65 13.07
N LYS A 210 0.21 10.24 14.25
CA LYS A 210 1.04 10.14 15.45
C LYS A 210 2.04 8.99 15.36
N VAL A 211 1.85 8.04 14.43
CA VAL A 211 2.83 7.00 14.10
C VAL A 211 4.15 7.61 13.64
N ALA A 212 4.17 8.85 13.13
CA ALA A 212 5.41 9.57 12.81
C ALA A 212 6.41 9.63 13.98
N ASN A 213 5.92 9.59 15.22
CA ASN A 213 6.76 9.64 16.43
C ASN A 213 7.38 8.28 16.78
N GLU A 214 6.84 7.19 16.22
CA GLU A 214 7.31 5.82 16.47
C GLU A 214 8.06 5.24 15.27
N MET A 215 7.69 5.67 14.06
CA MET A 215 8.21 5.12 12.81
C MET A 215 9.66 5.51 12.60
N LYS A 216 10.46 4.50 12.27
CA LYS A 216 11.79 4.69 11.70
C LYS A 216 11.73 4.36 10.21
N GLU A 217 11.70 5.39 9.35
CA GLU A 217 11.46 5.23 7.91
C GLU A 217 12.44 4.25 7.26
N GLU A 218 13.72 4.29 7.65
CA GLU A 218 14.79 3.42 7.16
C GLU A 218 14.68 1.95 7.62
N ASP A 219 13.79 1.66 8.56
CA ASP A 219 13.39 0.31 8.94
C ASP A 219 12.08 -0.09 8.26
N PHE A 220 11.15 0.86 8.08
CA PHE A 220 9.78 0.63 7.66
C PHE A 220 9.65 0.40 6.15
N TYR A 221 10.09 1.36 5.34
CA TYR A 221 9.91 1.31 3.88
C TYR A 221 11.11 0.62 3.19
N PRO A 222 10.87 -0.27 2.21
CA PRO A 222 11.92 -0.71 1.30
C PRO A 222 12.64 0.49 0.66
N PRO A 223 13.98 0.46 0.56
CA PRO A 223 14.76 1.61 0.07
C PRO A 223 14.48 1.95 -1.41
N GLU A 224 13.91 1.02 -2.18
CA GLU A 224 13.51 1.25 -3.56
C GLU A 224 12.15 1.97 -3.71
N TRP A 225 11.41 2.19 -2.62
CA TRP A 225 10.14 2.91 -2.65
C TRP A 225 10.36 4.42 -2.67
N ILE A 226 9.49 5.13 -3.39
CA ILE A 226 9.67 6.56 -3.65
C ILE A 226 8.75 7.39 -2.77
N LYS A 227 9.35 8.24 -1.93
CA LYS A 227 8.62 9.17 -1.06
C LYS A 227 8.12 10.38 -1.84
N LEU A 228 6.83 10.69 -1.67
CA LEU A 228 6.18 11.88 -2.21
C LEU A 228 5.92 12.90 -1.10
N ARG A 229 6.18 14.17 -1.40
CA ARG A 229 5.81 15.32 -0.56
C ARG A 229 4.69 16.11 -1.20
N TYR A 230 3.71 16.51 -0.41
CA TYR A 230 2.70 17.48 -0.78
C TYR A 230 3.06 18.87 -0.27
N ASP A 231 3.22 19.81 -1.19
CA ASP A 231 3.33 21.22 -0.83
C ASP A 231 1.93 21.81 -0.60
N ASN A 232 1.61 22.08 0.66
CA ASN A 232 0.32 22.66 1.06
C ASN A 232 0.09 24.09 0.52
N VAL A 233 1.14 24.81 0.12
CA VAL A 233 1.06 26.17 -0.44
C VAL A 233 0.79 26.11 -1.93
N THR A 234 1.56 25.31 -2.68
CA THR A 234 1.45 25.26 -4.14
C THR A 234 0.48 24.18 -4.66
N GLY A 235 0.10 23.23 -3.81
CA GLY A 235 -0.72 22.06 -4.19
C GLY A 235 0.02 21.06 -5.08
N ARG A 236 1.35 21.13 -5.13
CA ARG A 236 2.20 20.29 -5.99
C ARG A 236 2.81 19.13 -5.23
N ILE A 237 3.22 18.13 -6.02
CA ILE A 237 3.95 16.96 -5.53
C ILE A 237 5.42 17.11 -5.87
N ASP A 238 6.26 17.00 -4.84
CA ASP A 238 7.70 16.87 -5.00
C ASP A 238 8.12 15.43 -4.69
N THR A 239 9.13 14.96 -5.41
CA THR A 239 9.79 13.67 -5.15
C THR A 239 11.07 13.90 -4.37
N PHE A 240 11.25 13.12 -3.30
CA PHE A 240 12.57 12.99 -2.70
C PHE A 240 13.31 11.84 -3.39
N PHE A 241 14.40 12.15 -4.08
CA PHE A 241 15.40 11.17 -4.50
C PHE A 241 16.43 10.99 -3.39
#